data_AF-A0AAJ3Z357-F1
#
_entry.id   AF-A0AAJ3Z357-F1
#
_cell.length_a   1.000
_cell.length_b   1.000
_cell.length_c   1.000
_cell.angle_alpha   90.00
_cell.angle_beta   90.00
_cell.angle_gamma   90.00
#
_symmetry.space_group_name_H-M   'P 1'
#
loop_
_entity.id
_entity.type
_entity.pdbx_description
1 polymer ?
#
loop_
_entity_poly.entity_id
_entity_poly.type
_entity_poly.pdbx_seq_one_letter_code
_entity_poly.pdbx_strand_id
1 'polypeptide(L)' 'MGVSKAEKKEAKDFAALILEAQGVDYEEWLFNQHKAVAEENSDFLKKALKQFVKKQQDEGHHNQSNV' A
#
# COMPACT_ATOMS: atom_id res chain seq x y z
N MET A 1 11.53 -7.54 -19.23
CA MET A 1 10.26 -7.79 -19.95
C MET A 1 9.13 -7.51 -18.97
N GLY A 2 8.19 -6.62 -19.30
CA GLY A 2 7.05 -6.34 -18.43
C GLY A 2 5.97 -7.39 -18.62
N VAL A 3 5.23 -7.72 -17.56
CA VAL A 3 4.09 -8.65 -17.62
C VAL A 3 3.06 -8.10 -18.61
N SER A 4 2.71 -8.91 -19.61
CA SER A 4 1.74 -8.55 -20.63
C SER A 4 0.32 -8.45 -20.05
N LYS A 5 -0.56 -7.72 -20.75
CA LYS A 5 -1.98 -7.65 -20.37
C LYS A 5 -2.65 -9.03 -20.40
N ALA A 6 -2.22 -9.90 -21.30
CA ALA A 6 -2.74 -11.26 -21.43
C ALA A 6 -2.38 -12.10 -20.21
N GLU A 7 -1.12 -12.09 -19.80
CA GLU A 7 -0.65 -12.82 -18.60
C GLU A 7 -1.35 -12.33 -17.33
N LYS A 8 -1.58 -11.01 -17.19
CA LYS A 8 -2.34 -10.47 -16.05
C LYS A 8 -3.78 -10.96 -16.02
N LYS A 9 -4.43 -11.06 -17.18
CA LYS A 9 -5.81 -11.54 -17.30
C LYS A 9 -5.89 -13.03 -16.97
N GLU A 10 -5.00 -13.84 -17.54
CA GLU A 10 -4.97 -15.28 -17.30
C GLU A 10 -4.73 -15.61 -15.83
N ALA A 11 -3.78 -14.94 -15.19
CA ALA A 11 -3.53 -15.10 -13.76
C ALA A 11 -4.73 -14.72 -12.90
N LYS A 12 -5.44 -13.63 -13.26
CA LYS A 12 -6.66 -13.21 -12.56
C LYS A 12 -7.77 -14.25 -12.69
N ASP A 13 -8.05 -14.69 -13.92
CA ASP A 13 -9.14 -15.62 -14.20
C ASP A 13 -8.91 -16.97 -13.50
N PHE A 14 -7.67 -17.45 -13.50
CA PHE A 14 -7.32 -18.69 -12.81
C PHE A 14 -7.44 -18.58 -11.28
N ALA A 15 -7.00 -17.45 -10.70
CA ALA A 15 -7.17 -17.19 -9.28
C ALA A 15 -8.65 -17.12 -8.87
N ALA A 16 -9.48 -16.45 -9.68
CA ALA A 16 -10.92 -16.36 -9.44
C ALA A 16 -11.58 -17.76 -9.42
N LEU A 17 -11.22 -18.62 -10.37
CA LEU A 17 -11.74 -20.00 -10.43
C LEU A 17 -11.33 -20.84 -9.21
N ILE A 18 -10.09 -20.70 -8.74
CA ILE A 18 -9.63 -21.39 -7.52
C ILE A 18 -10.41 -20.93 -6.29
N LEU A 19 -10.60 -19.61 -6.14
CA LEU A 19 -11.29 -19.01 -5.00
C LEU A 19 -12.78 -19.42 -5.00
N GLU A 20 -13.42 -19.41 -6.16
CA GLU A 20 -14.79 -19.90 -6.32
C GLU A 20 -14.92 -21.37 -5.90
N ALA A 21 -14.00 -22.23 -6.33
CA ALA A 21 -13.96 -23.64 -5.92
C ALA A 21 -13.75 -23.84 -4.40
N GLN A 22 -13.15 -22.85 -3.73
CA GLN A 22 -12.95 -22.82 -2.28
C GLN A 22 -14.10 -22.15 -1.53
N GLY A 23 -15.10 -21.59 -2.24
CA GLY A 23 -16.20 -20.82 -1.65
C GLY A 23 -15.75 -19.47 -1.09
N VAL A 24 -14.64 -18.92 -1.58
CA VAL A 24 -14.10 -17.61 -1.18
C VAL A 24 -14.50 -16.55 -2.20
N ASP A 25 -15.03 -15.43 -1.73
CA ASP A 25 -15.33 -14.28 -2.58
C ASP A 25 -14.05 -13.60 -3.09
N TYR A 26 -13.99 -13.35 -4.39
CA TYR A 26 -12.80 -12.78 -5.04
C TYR A 26 -12.51 -11.35 -4.56
N GLU A 27 -13.55 -10.53 -4.38
CA GLU A 27 -13.38 -9.13 -3.98
C GLU A 27 -12.96 -9.02 -2.51
N GLU A 28 -13.52 -9.86 -1.64
CA GLU A 28 -13.08 -9.98 -0.25
C GLU A 28 -11.61 -10.42 -0.15
N TRP A 29 -11.21 -11.45 -0.92
CA TRP A 29 -9.83 -11.89 -0.99
C TRP A 29 -8.90 -10.77 -1.46
N LEU A 30 -9.28 -10.06 -2.53
CA LEU A 30 -8.49 -8.96 -3.08
C LEU A 30 -8.34 -7.81 -2.08
N PHE A 31 -9.40 -7.46 -1.35
CA PHE A 31 -9.36 -6.48 -0.27
C PHE A 31 -8.35 -6.88 0.82
N ASN A 32 -8.37 -8.15 1.24
CA ASN A 32 -7.44 -8.65 2.25
C ASN A 32 -5.98 -8.59 1.78
N GLN A 33 -5.72 -8.86 0.50
CA GLN A 33 -4.38 -8.71 -0.07
C GLN A 33 -3.90 -7.24 -0.04
N HIS A 34 -4.76 -6.29 -0.41
CA HIS A 34 -4.43 -4.86 -0.31
C HIS A 34 -4.18 -4.43 1.13
N LYS A 35 -4.99 -4.92 2.07
CA LYS A 35 -4.85 -4.64 3.49
C LYS A 35 -3.53 -5.19 4.05
N ALA A 36 -3.17 -6.43 3.71
CA ALA A 36 -1.91 -7.05 4.12
C ALA A 36 -0.70 -6.22 3.69
N VAL A 37 -0.66 -5.78 2.43
CA VAL A 37 0.41 -4.91 1.92
C VAL A 37 0.47 -3.59 2.69
N ALA A 38 -0.68 -2.98 2.98
CA ALA A 38 -0.72 -1.74 3.76
C ALA A 38 -0.23 -1.94 5.21
N GLU A 39 -0.60 -3.05 5.84
CA GLU A 39 -0.20 -3.40 7.21
C GLU A 39 1.29 -3.70 7.33
N GLU A 40 1.85 -4.50 6.41
CA GLU A 40 3.30 -4.78 6.33
C GLU A 40 4.13 -3.50 6.22
N ASN A 41 3.59 -2.50 5.52
CA ASN A 41 4.27 -1.22 5.31
C ASN A 41 3.85 -0.14 6.33
N SER A 42 2.98 -0.47 7.27
CA SER A 42 2.43 0.51 8.22
C SER A 42 3.51 1.14 9.09
N ASP A 43 4.53 0.38 9.50
CA ASP A 43 5.63 0.90 10.30
C ASP A 43 6.61 1.77 9.51
N PHE A 44 6.82 1.45 8.23
CA PHE A 44 7.56 2.32 7.31
C PHE A 44 6.80 3.65 7.12
N LEU A 45 5.49 3.58 6.85
CA LEU A 45 4.64 4.77 6.70
C LEU A 45 4.60 5.62 7.98
N LYS A 46 4.48 5.02 9.16
CA LYS A 46 4.57 5.73 10.45
C LYS A 46 5.90 6.45 10.60
N LYS A 47 7.03 5.82 10.22
CA LYS A 47 8.36 6.46 10.28
C LYS A 47 8.47 7.62 9.31
N ALA A 48 8.03 7.44 8.06
CA ALA A 48 8.02 8.48 7.04
C ALA A 48 7.15 9.69 7.46
N LEU A 49 5.95 9.44 7.98
CA LEU A 49 5.06 10.48 8.49
C LEU A 49 5.66 11.22 9.69
N LYS A 50 6.29 10.52 10.64
CA LYS A 50 7.00 11.16 11.76
C LYS A 50 8.14 12.07 11.28
N GLN A 51 8.91 11.62 10.28
CA GLN A 51 9.98 12.43 9.70
C GLN A 51 9.44 13.67 8.99
N PHE A 52 8.32 13.52 8.26
CA PHE A 52 7.66 14.64 7.59
C PHE A 52 7.15 15.69 8.59
N VAL A 53 6.46 15.28 9.66
CA VAL A 53 6.00 16.18 10.72
C VAL A 53 7.17 16.88 11.41
N LYS A 54 8.23 16.13 11.74
CA LYS A 54 9.45 16.71 12.34
C LYS A 54 10.06 17.79 11.44
N LYS A 55 10.16 17.52 10.14
CA LYS A 55 10.70 18.48 9.16
C LYS A 55 9.86 19.75 9.09
N GLN A 56 8.53 19.66 9.16
CA GLN A 56 7.67 20.85 9.20
C GLN A 56 7.81 21.67 10.48
N GLN A 57 8.08 21.03 11.63
CA GLN A 57 8.32 21.72 12.89
C GLN A 57 9.67 22.45 12.90
N ASP A 58 10.70 21.83 12.31
CA ASP A 58 12.05 22.40 12.24
C ASP A 58 12.12 23.60 11.25
N GLU A 59 11.35 23.57 10.15
CA GLU A 59 11.27 24.69 9.19
C GLU A 59 10.48 25.91 9.71
N GLY A 60 9.63 25.75 10.73
CA GLY A 60 8.88 26.85 11.36
C GLY A 60 9.69 27.68 12.38
N HIS A 61 10.81 27.18 12.89
CA HIS A 61 11.59 27.82 13.96
C HIS A 61 12.77 28.68 13.48
N HIS A 62 13.08 28.72 12.17
CA HIS A 62 14.24 29.48 11.67
C HIS A 62 13.96 30.95 11.32
N ASN A 63 12.74 31.46 11.53
CA ASN A 63 12.35 32.83 11.14
C ASN A 63 12.03 33.78 12.32
N GLN A 64 12.51 33.51 13.54
CA GLN A 64 12.29 34.39 14.71
C GLN A 64 13.56 34.68 15.55
N SER A 65 14.75 34.68 14.95
CA SER A 65 15.98 35.10 15.66
C SER A 65 16.65 36.34 15.05
N ASN A 66 15.87 37.26 14.46
CA ASN A 66 16.40 38.53 13.98
C ASN A 66 15.48 39.71 14.32
N VAL A 67 15.30 39.99 15.61
CA VAL A 67 14.87 41.28 16.15
C VAL A 67 15.70 41.59 17.38
#